data_AF-A0A2V4DY48-F1
#
_entry.id   AF-A0A2V4DY48-F1
#
_cell.length_a   1.000
_cell.length_b   1.000
_cell.length_c   1.000
_cell.angle_alpha   90.00
_cell.angle_beta   90.00
_cell.angle_gamma   90.00
#
_symmetry.space_group_name_H-M   'P 1'
#
loop_
_entity.id
_entity.type
_entity.pdbx_description
1 polymer ?
#
loop_
_entity_poly.entity_id
_entity_poly.type
_entity_poly.pdbx_seq_one_letter_code
_entity_poly.pdbx_strand_id
1 'polypeptide(L)'
;MIRWKIPFILLLVLGYLQYSLWYGKNNIYDYQDNLQMLKSLHQENDKLKARNQQMIAEVDDLQKGYEAIEERARSHLGMVKPNEYFYRIIIDSKTQK
;
A
#
# COMPACT_ATOMS: atom_id res chain seq x y z
N MET A 1 49.91 -32.00 41.60
CA MET A 1 50.05 -30.93 40.58
C MET A 1 48.77 -30.69 39.74
N ILE A 2 47.58 -31.18 40.14
CA ILE A 2 46.34 -31.10 39.33
C ILE A 2 45.34 -30.02 39.82
N ARG A 3 45.58 -29.41 40.99
CA ARG A 3 44.67 -28.44 41.64
C ARG A 3 44.33 -27.21 40.78
N TRP A 4 45.17 -26.86 39.80
CA TRP A 4 45.00 -25.67 38.96
C TRP A 4 44.45 -25.95 37.55
N LYS A 5 44.20 -27.21 37.17
CA LYS A 5 43.70 -27.53 35.83
C LYS A 5 42.22 -27.19 35.65
N ILE A 6 41.43 -27.40 36.69
CA ILE A 6 39.98 -27.09 36.71
C ILE A 6 39.70 -25.60 36.49
N PRO A 7 40.31 -24.64 37.23
CA PRO A 7 40.06 -23.22 37.00
C PRO A 7 40.51 -22.77 35.61
N PHE A 8 41.57 -23.37 35.04
CA PHE A 8 42.05 -23.03 33.71
C PHE A 8 41.05 -23.46 32.61
N ILE A 9 40.50 -24.67 32.72
CA ILE A 9 39.42 -25.14 31.84
C ILE A 9 38.17 -24.28 31.99
N LEU A 10 37.80 -23.92 33.22
CA LEU A 10 36.63 -23.08 33.47
C LEU A 10 36.81 -21.69 32.85
N LEU A 11 38.02 -21.12 32.94
CA LEU A 11 38.36 -19.83 32.34
C LEU A 11 38.34 -19.87 30.81
N LEU A 12 38.77 -20.99 30.21
CA LEU A 12 38.73 -21.20 28.76
C LEU A 12 37.28 -21.29 28.25
N VAL A 13 36.43 -22.06 28.95
CA VAL A 13 34.99 -22.16 28.66
C VAL A 13 34.31 -20.81 28.85
N LEU A 14 34.65 -20.07 29.91
CA LEU A 14 34.12 -18.74 30.17
C LEU A 14 34.51 -17.78 29.04
N GLY A 15 35.77 -17.75 28.62
CA GLY A 15 36.24 -16.92 27.52
C GLY A 15 35.55 -17.25 26.20
N TYR A 16 35.37 -18.55 25.90
CA TYR A 16 34.61 -18.98 24.72
C TYR A 16 33.15 -18.53 24.78
N LEU A 17 32.50 -18.60 25.95
CA LEU A 17 31.12 -18.15 26.13
C LEU A 17 30.99 -16.64 25.97
N GLN A 18 31.93 -15.86 26.54
CA GLN A 18 31.96 -14.40 26.36
C GLN A 18 32.16 -14.02 24.89
N TYR A 19 33.08 -14.69 24.19
CA TYR A 19 33.29 -14.51 22.75
C TYR A 19 32.03 -14.87 21.95
N SER A 20 31.41 -16.02 22.26
CA SER A 20 30.18 -16.46 21.60
C SER A 20 28.97 -15.58 21.93
N LEU A 21 28.96 -14.85 23.05
CA LEU A 21 27.90 -13.89 23.35
C LEU A 21 28.08 -12.59 22.56
N TRP A 22 29.32 -12.16 22.35
CA TRP A 22 29.63 -10.95 21.57
C TRP A 22 29.51 -11.18 20.06
N TYR A 23 29.77 -12.40 19.57
CA TYR A 23 29.79 -12.74 18.14
C TYR A 23 28.79 -13.80 17.70
N GLY A 24 28.12 -14.50 18.61
CA GLY A 24 27.11 -15.51 18.27
C GLY A 24 25.78 -14.88 17.91
N LYS A 25 24.86 -15.70 17.37
CA LYS A 25 23.51 -15.41 16.81
C LYS A 25 22.62 -14.34 17.47
N ASN A 26 22.99 -13.81 18.63
CA ASN A 26 22.35 -12.68 19.33
C ASN A 26 23.15 -11.37 19.22
N ASN A 27 24.02 -11.25 18.21
CA ASN A 27 24.86 -10.09 18.02
C ASN A 27 24.01 -8.87 17.64
N ILE A 28 24.15 -7.78 18.39
CA ILE A 28 23.47 -6.48 18.18
C ILE A 28 23.68 -5.95 16.75
N TYR A 29 24.72 -6.39 16.05
CA TYR A 29 25.00 -6.01 14.66
C TYR A 29 23.99 -6.59 13.66
N ASP A 30 23.40 -7.77 13.90
CA ASP A 30 22.45 -8.41 12.97
C ASP A 30 21.05 -7.75 13.04
N TYR A 31 20.77 -7.02 14.13
CA TYR A 31 19.56 -6.22 14.23
C TYR A 31 19.58 -4.98 13.33
N GLN A 32 20.77 -4.42 13.06
CA GLN A 32 20.90 -3.21 12.24
C GLN A 32 20.70 -3.50 10.75
N ASP A 33 21.19 -4.65 10.26
CA ASP A 33 21.01 -5.05 8.86
C ASP A 33 19.58 -5.49 8.57
N ASN A 34 18.95 -6.23 9.48
CA ASN A 34 17.53 -6.58 9.35
C ASN A 34 16.62 -5.34 9.41
N LEU A 35 16.97 -4.31 10.19
CA LEU A 35 16.27 -3.03 10.22
C LEU A 35 16.46 -2.20 8.94
N GLN A 36 17.64 -2.24 8.32
CA GLN A 36 17.86 -1.57 7.03
C GLN A 36 17.07 -2.25 5.91
N MET A 37 17.03 -3.58 5.89
CA MET A 37 16.22 -4.36 4.95
C MET A 37 14.73 -4.05 5.11
N LEU A 38 14.23 -3.98 6.35
CA LEU A 38 12.82 -3.62 6.62
C LEU A 38 12.49 -2.19 6.17
N LYS A 39 13.43 -1.24 6.31
CA LYS A 39 13.22 0.15 5.87
C LYS A 39 13.14 0.29 4.35
N SER A 40 13.99 -0.41 3.59
CA SER A 40 13.98 -0.34 2.13
C SER A 40 12.71 -0.94 1.54
N LEU A 41 12.28 -2.10 2.06
CA LEU A 41 11.03 -2.75 1.67
C LEU A 41 9.79 -1.89 1.98
N HIS A 42 9.76 -1.20 3.12
CA HIS A 42 8.65 -0.29 3.45
C HIS A 42 8.58 0.91 2.49
N GLN A 43 9.72 1.53 2.18
CA GLN A 43 9.77 2.68 1.27
C GLN A 43 9.32 2.32 -0.15
N GLU A 44 9.71 1.14 -0.64
CA GLU A 44 9.28 0.67 -1.96
C GLU A 44 7.77 0.34 -1.98
N ASN A 45 7.27 -0.29 -0.92
CA ASN A 45 5.84 -0.60 -0.79
C ASN A 45 4.99 0.68 -0.74
N ASP A 46 5.39 1.68 0.05
CA ASP A 46 4.68 2.95 0.17
C ASP A 46 4.64 3.69 -1.18
N LYS A 47 5.73 3.66 -1.95
CA LYS A 47 5.78 4.23 -3.31
C LYS A 47 4.84 3.50 -4.28
N LEU A 48 4.81 2.17 -4.24
CA LEU A 48 3.91 1.38 -5.07
C LEU A 48 2.44 1.61 -4.69
N LYS A 49 2.15 1.73 -3.40
CA LYS A 49 0.80 2.01 -2.88
C LYS A 49 0.30 3.39 -3.31
N ALA A 50 1.15 4.42 -3.24
CA ALA A 50 0.82 5.76 -3.71
C ALA A 50 0.51 5.78 -5.23
N ARG A 51 1.31 5.06 -6.04
CA ARG A 51 1.05 4.92 -7.48
C ARG A 51 -0.24 4.17 -7.78
N ASN A 52 -0.52 3.09 -7.06
CA ASN A 52 -1.78 2.35 -7.21
C ASN A 52 -2.99 3.22 -6.87
N GLN A 53 -2.92 4.01 -5.80
CA GLN A 53 -4.00 4.94 -5.45
C GLN A 53 -4.24 5.98 -6.55
N GLN A 54 -3.17 6.53 -7.13
CA GLN A 54 -3.28 7.46 -8.26
C GLN A 54 -3.90 6.80 -9.50
N MET A 55 -3.44 5.60 -9.87
CA MET A 55 -3.99 4.87 -11.01
C MET A 55 -5.46 4.51 -10.82
N ILE A 56 -5.88 4.12 -9.60
CA ILE A 56 -7.29 3.82 -9.31
C ILE A 56 -8.14 5.08 -9.43
N ALA A 57 -7.65 6.23 -8.95
CA ALA A 57 -8.36 7.50 -9.09
C ALA A 57 -8.49 7.92 -10.56
N GLU A 58 -7.45 7.69 -11.37
CA GLU A 58 -7.47 7.97 -12.81
C GLU A 58 -8.43 7.04 -13.56
N VAL A 59 -8.49 5.75 -13.19
CA VAL A 59 -9.47 4.80 -13.75
C VAL A 59 -10.90 5.21 -13.39
N ASP A 60 -11.16 5.62 -12.14
CA ASP A 60 -12.49 6.09 -11.71
C ASP A 60 -12.91 7.39 -12.43
N ASP A 61 -11.98 8.32 -12.63
CA ASP A 61 -12.24 9.55 -13.39
C ASP A 61 -12.51 9.27 -14.88
N LEU A 62 -11.72 8.40 -15.50
CA LEU A 62 -11.94 7.97 -16.88
C LEU A 62 -13.30 7.28 -17.04
N GLN A 63 -13.68 6.40 -16.11
CA GLN A 63 -14.95 5.67 -16.16
C GLN A 63 -16.15 6.63 -16.04
N LYS A 64 -16.09 7.60 -15.12
CA LYS A 64 -17.09 8.68 -14.99
C LYS A 64 -17.14 9.58 -16.23
N GLY A 65 -15.98 9.84 -16.84
CA GLY A 65 -15.89 10.59 -18.10
C GLY A 65 -16.62 9.90 -19.25
N TYR A 66 -16.53 8.57 -19.35
CA TYR A 66 -17.28 7.81 -20.36
C TYR A 66 -18.79 7.83 -20.11
N GLU A 67 -19.24 7.67 -18.87
CA GLU A 67 -20.67 7.77 -18.52
C GLU A 67 -21.24 9.14 -18.86
N ALA A 68 -20.52 10.22 -18.56
CA ALA A 68 -20.92 11.59 -18.90
C ALA A 68 -21.00 11.84 -20.41
N ILE A 69 -20.10 11.24 -21.20
CA ILE A 69 -20.12 11.33 -22.66
C ILE A 69 -21.28 10.51 -23.25
N GLU A 70 -21.54 9.32 -22.73
CA GLU A 70 -22.67 8.48 -23.15
C GLU A 70 -24.00 9.20 -22.89
N GLU A 71 -24.18 9.77 -21.70
CA GLU A 71 -25.40 10.49 -21.33
C GLU A 71 -25.64 11.71 -22.23
N ARG A 72 -24.57 12.46 -22.56
CA ARG A 72 -24.64 13.56 -23.54
C ARG A 72 -25.00 13.07 -24.94
N ALA A 73 -24.37 12.00 -25.44
CA ALA A 73 -24.66 11.46 -26.77
C ALA A 73 -26.10 10.96 -26.87
N ARG A 74 -26.59 10.28 -25.83
CA ARG A 74 -27.98 9.79 -25.72
C ARG A 74 -28.98 10.94 -25.66
N SER A 75 -28.69 11.99 -24.89
CA SER A 75 -29.51 13.20 -24.80
C SER A 75 -29.64 13.88 -26.16
N HIS A 76 -28.55 14.01 -26.92
CA HIS A 76 -28.57 14.59 -28.27
C HIS A 76 -29.31 13.74 -29.31
N LEU A 77 -29.29 12.42 -29.17
CA LEU A 77 -29.96 11.48 -30.08
C LEU A 77 -31.40 11.14 -29.67
N GLY A 78 -31.88 11.67 -28.53
CA GLY A 78 -33.23 11.36 -28.00
C GLY A 78 -33.40 9.91 -27.53
N MET A 79 -32.31 9.21 -27.20
CA MET A 79 -32.33 7.80 -26.81
C MET A 79 -32.40 7.62 -25.28
N VAL A 80 -33.52 7.11 -24.76
CA VAL A 80 -33.74 6.91 -23.31
C VAL A 80 -33.37 5.48 -22.90
N LYS A 81 -32.73 5.28 -21.73
CA LYS A 81 -32.35 3.94 -21.25
C LYS A 81 -33.60 3.16 -20.83
N PRO A 82 -33.64 1.82 -20.97
CA PRO A 82 -34.70 1.04 -20.34
C PRO A 82 -34.70 1.38 -18.83
N ASN A 83 -35.85 1.79 -18.28
CA ASN A 83 -36.06 2.20 -16.89
C ASN A 83 -35.79 3.67 -16.48
N GLU A 84 -35.67 4.62 -17.43
CA GLU A 84 -35.59 6.07 -17.12
C GLU A 84 -36.91 6.81 -17.42
N TYR A 85 -37.35 7.68 -16.50
CA TYR A 85 -38.55 8.52 -16.67
C TYR A 85 -38.18 9.89 -17.24
N PHE A 86 -38.50 10.15 -18.51
CA PHE A 86 -38.25 11.42 -19.16
C PHE A 86 -39.45 12.37 -19.00
N TYR A 87 -39.26 13.47 -18.25
CA TYR A 87 -40.27 14.51 -18.08
C TYR A 87 -39.97 15.70 -19.01
N ARG A 88 -40.79 15.89 -20.06
CA ARG A 88 -40.76 17.10 -20.90
C ARG A 88 -41.87 18.05 -20.47
N ILE A 89 -41.52 19.12 -19.78
CA ILE A 89 -42.46 20.18 -19.43
C ILE A 89 -42.65 21.05 -20.68
N ILE A 90 -43.83 20.97 -21.30
CA ILE A 90 -44.23 21.85 -22.39
C ILE A 90 -45.06 22.95 -21.74
N ILE A 91 -44.49 24.15 -21.63
CA ILE A 91 -45.24 25.32 -21.19
C ILE A 91 -46.03 25.80 -22.41
N ASP A 92 -47.33 25.50 -22.45
CA ASP A 92 -48.20 26.04 -23.49
C ASP A 92 -48.29 27.56 -23.28
N SER A 93 -47.79 28.32 -24.24
CA SER A 93 -47.79 29.78 -24.24
C SER A 93 -49.17 30.40 -24.53
N LYS A 94 -50.24 29.60 -24.64
CA LYS A 94 -51.62 30.09 -24.74
C LYS A 94 -52.30 30.28 -23.38
N THR A 95 -51.75 31.13 -22.51
CA THR A 95 -52.57 31.77 -21.45
C THR A 95 -52.03 33.15 -21.10
N GLN A 96 -51.96 34.04 -22.09
CA GLN A 96 -52.21 35.46 -21.85
C GLN A 96 -53.35 35.88 -22.75
N LYS A 97 -54.55 35.88 -22.17
CA LYS A 97 -55.76 36.47 -22.72
C LYS A 97 -56.07 37.71 -21.89
#